data_AF-A0A7X8TIQ3-F1
#
_entry.id   AF-A0A7X8TIQ3-F1
#
_cell.length_a   1.000
_cell.length_b   1.000
_cell.length_c   1.000
_cell.angle_alpha   90.00
_cell.angle_beta   90.00
_cell.angle_gamma   90.00
#
_symmetry.space_group_name_H-M   'P 1'
#
loop_
_entity.id
_entity.type
_entity.pdbx_description
1 polymer ?
#
loop_
_entity_poly.entity_id
_entity_poly.type
_entity_poly.pdbx_seq_one_letter_code
_entity_poly.pdbx_strand_id
1 'polypeptide(L)'
;MRQQTAVIADDLTGANDTAVQFARQGWDTRLVLTDLRSAAPAPAGDTPSATRALATTTDARALPDPQAQAVTSDTVTAALSAGAERFYLKIDSTIRGSVSAQITGALAALESNGTDALAVVCPAYPGMGRQLQDSTLLVNGVPVAETSLRNDPATPVEHSDLRQIIPGAQALQPADRSAEALARALVAAYEANLRTLVVDAVEDADLRSLAQALADVDFPTLPVGSAGLAAALAETWPHHQLTETAAARAGTGSRLLLQVSSLNPVSVEQAAQLNSHEGLATTLIEPPAQVLTTAEAAFAWLQEAELPTEGALILKAPEERTDDARAVATALGAISAALLNTGEFAAAGLIGGDGALAALRASGCTSLQVLDVLEEGMPLAATVDGQNPGQLIFTKAGGFGSPASLIHAVESMHHVLNRSTA
;
A
#
# COMPACT_ATOMS: atom_id res chain seq x y z
N MET A 1 23.03 -1.00 -13.13
CA MET A 1 21.63 -0.60 -13.39
C MET A 1 20.93 -0.49 -12.03
N ARG A 2 19.91 0.35 -11.88
CA ARG A 2 19.16 0.44 -10.62
C ARG A 2 18.32 -0.85 -10.48
N GLN A 3 18.57 -1.66 -9.45
CA GLN A 3 17.75 -2.83 -9.18
C GLN A 3 16.35 -2.40 -8.73
N GLN A 4 15.32 -2.95 -9.36
CA GLN A 4 13.92 -2.66 -9.05
C GLN A 4 13.20 -3.92 -8.58
N THR A 5 12.48 -3.78 -7.48
CA THR A 5 11.58 -4.79 -6.92
C THR A 5 10.15 -4.31 -7.08
N ALA A 6 9.29 -5.12 -7.70
CA ALA A 6 7.87 -4.83 -7.80
C ALA A 6 7.10 -5.53 -6.68
N VAL A 7 6.36 -4.74 -5.90
CA VAL A 7 5.34 -5.20 -4.96
C VAL A 7 3.99 -5.04 -5.64
N ILE A 8 3.32 -6.16 -5.92
CA ILE A 8 2.01 -6.17 -6.59
C ILE A 8 1.00 -6.65 -5.59
N ALA A 9 0.15 -5.76 -5.10
CA ALA A 9 -0.87 -6.07 -4.10
C ALA A 9 -2.27 -6.18 -4.70
N ASP A 10 -3.12 -6.97 -4.06
CA ASP A 10 -4.53 -7.13 -4.43
C ASP A 10 -5.42 -5.95 -3.97
N ASP A 11 -4.94 -5.12 -3.05
CA ASP A 11 -5.57 -3.88 -2.62
C ASP A 11 -4.56 -2.79 -2.21
N LEU A 12 -5.05 -1.56 -2.07
CA LEU A 12 -4.24 -0.40 -1.72
C LEU A 12 -3.67 -0.49 -0.29
N THR A 13 -4.43 -1.02 0.66
CA THR A 13 -3.97 -1.19 2.05
C THR A 13 -2.79 -2.15 2.10
N GLY A 14 -2.89 -3.30 1.43
CA GLY A 14 -1.80 -4.26 1.31
C GLY A 14 -0.57 -3.70 0.59
N ALA A 15 -0.77 -2.89 -0.45
CA ALA A 15 0.33 -2.19 -1.12
C ALA A 15 1.08 -1.27 -0.14
N ASN A 16 0.34 -0.46 0.62
CA ASN A 16 0.88 0.47 1.61
C ASN A 16 1.58 -0.24 2.77
N ASP A 17 0.94 -1.24 3.39
CA ASP A 17 1.52 -1.98 4.51
C ASP A 17 2.85 -2.62 4.12
N THR A 18 2.92 -3.18 2.91
CA THR A 18 4.13 -3.77 2.36
C THR A 18 5.17 -2.70 2.05
N ALA A 19 4.77 -1.59 1.44
CA ALA A 19 5.68 -0.49 1.14
C ALA A 19 6.33 0.07 2.41
N VAL A 20 5.59 0.18 3.52
CA VAL A 20 6.12 0.57 4.83
C VAL A 20 7.18 -0.42 5.33
N GLN A 21 6.98 -1.73 5.14
CA GLN A 21 8.01 -2.72 5.53
C GLN A 21 9.33 -2.48 4.80
N PHE A 22 9.28 -2.21 3.50
CA PHE A 22 10.48 -1.90 2.71
C PHE A 22 11.10 -0.56 3.11
N ALA A 23 10.28 0.49 3.28
CA ALA A 23 10.75 1.82 3.67
C ALA A 23 11.50 1.79 5.01
N ARG A 24 11.00 1.05 6.00
CA ARG A 24 11.63 0.88 7.32
C ARG A 24 12.99 0.20 7.27
N GLN A 25 13.23 -0.62 6.25
CA GLN A 25 14.56 -1.22 6.01
C GLN A 25 15.49 -0.30 5.22
N GLY A 26 15.06 0.91 4.87
CA GLY A 26 15.87 1.92 4.19
C GLY A 26 15.81 1.88 2.66
N TRP A 27 14.84 1.15 2.09
CA TRP A 27 14.62 1.12 0.65
C TRP A 27 14.08 2.45 0.12
N ASP A 28 14.42 2.79 -1.13
CA ASP A 28 13.68 3.79 -1.88
C ASP A 28 12.32 3.20 -2.29
N THR A 29 11.31 3.34 -1.44
CA THR A 29 10.01 2.74 -1.67
C THR A 29 9.00 3.74 -2.22
N ARG A 30 8.39 3.40 -3.36
CA ARG A 30 7.42 4.22 -4.08
C ARG A 30 6.09 3.48 -4.18
N LEU A 31 5.00 4.08 -3.72
CA LEU A 31 3.64 3.67 -4.08
C LEU A 31 3.24 4.37 -5.38
N VAL A 32 2.99 3.60 -6.43
CA VAL A 32 2.60 4.11 -7.75
C VAL A 32 1.07 4.20 -7.84
N LEU A 33 0.56 5.38 -8.18
CA LEU A 33 -0.87 5.70 -8.18
C LEU A 33 -1.54 5.58 -9.56
N THR A 34 -0.72 5.52 -10.61
CA THR A 34 -1.16 5.51 -12.00
C THR A 34 -0.65 4.26 -12.71
N ASP A 35 0.25 4.42 -13.67
CA ASP A 35 0.80 3.35 -14.47
C ASP A 35 2.22 3.05 -14.01
N LEU A 36 2.52 1.80 -13.67
CA LEU A 36 3.88 1.37 -13.33
C LEU A 36 4.92 1.74 -14.39
N ARG A 37 4.53 1.80 -15.67
CA ARG A 37 5.42 2.21 -16.76
C ARG A 37 5.88 3.67 -16.63
N SER A 38 5.11 4.51 -15.95
CA SER A 38 5.50 5.90 -15.65
C SER A 38 6.58 5.99 -14.56
N ALA A 39 6.75 4.93 -13.77
CA ALA A 39 7.79 4.82 -12.74
C ALA A 39 9.13 4.27 -13.28
N ALA A 40 9.26 4.14 -14.62
CA ALA A 40 10.49 3.69 -15.26
C ALA A 40 11.69 4.53 -14.81
N PRO A 41 12.87 3.91 -14.63
CA PRO A 41 14.04 4.63 -14.13
C PRO A 41 14.42 5.74 -15.10
N ALA A 42 14.58 6.97 -14.59
CA ALA A 42 15.17 8.06 -15.36
C ALA A 42 16.55 7.61 -15.90
N PRO A 43 16.96 8.07 -17.11
CA PRO A 43 18.27 7.77 -17.65
C PRO A 43 19.35 8.15 -16.64
N ALA A 44 20.41 7.33 -16.56
CA ALA A 44 21.46 7.42 -15.55
C ALA A 44 22.06 8.84 -15.47
N GLY A 45 21.60 9.61 -14.48
CA GLY A 45 22.28 10.79 -13.97
C GLY A 45 22.90 10.48 -12.60
N ASP A 46 23.86 11.29 -12.17
CA ASP A 46 24.81 11.13 -11.05
C ASP A 46 24.21 10.95 -9.62
N THR A 47 22.96 10.50 -9.48
CA THR A 47 22.37 10.13 -8.19
C THR A 47 22.68 8.67 -7.84
N PRO A 48 23.00 8.37 -6.56
CA PRO A 48 23.38 7.03 -6.13
C PRO A 48 22.39 5.96 -6.60
N SER A 49 22.95 4.79 -6.92
CA SER A 49 22.27 3.58 -7.38
C SER A 49 21.39 2.96 -6.28
N ALA A 50 20.39 3.69 -5.79
CA ALA A 50 19.45 3.19 -4.79
C ALA A 50 18.59 2.07 -5.39
N THR A 51 18.51 0.95 -4.68
CA THR A 51 17.56 -0.13 -4.97
C THR A 51 16.16 0.38 -4.65
N ARG A 52 15.22 0.19 -5.59
CA ARG A 52 13.87 0.74 -5.49
C ARG A 52 12.82 -0.35 -5.33
N ALA A 53 11.91 -0.16 -4.40
CA ALA A 53 10.70 -0.96 -4.28
C ALA A 53 9.52 -0.16 -4.87
N LEU A 54 8.88 -0.69 -5.91
CA LEU A 54 7.70 -0.12 -6.55
C LEU A 54 6.47 -0.91 -6.10
N ALA A 55 5.68 -0.33 -5.20
CA ALA A 55 4.41 -0.89 -4.77
C ALA A 55 3.26 -0.37 -5.63
N THR A 56 2.38 -1.26 -6.05
CA THR A 56 1.13 -0.93 -6.74
C THR A 56 0.01 -1.85 -6.29
N THR A 57 -1.22 -1.50 -6.67
CA THR A 57 -2.43 -2.29 -6.43
C THR A 57 -3.07 -2.70 -7.75
N THR A 58 -3.54 -3.95 -7.82
CA THR A 58 -4.37 -4.47 -8.92
C THR A 58 -5.87 -4.26 -8.66
N ASP A 59 -6.24 -3.95 -7.42
CA ASP A 59 -7.63 -3.93 -6.93
C ASP A 59 -8.37 -5.25 -7.22
N ALA A 60 -7.62 -6.36 -7.23
CA ALA A 60 -8.11 -7.66 -7.64
C ALA A 60 -8.85 -8.44 -6.55
N ARG A 61 -8.85 -7.98 -5.30
CA ARG A 61 -9.34 -8.78 -4.16
C ARG A 61 -10.76 -9.31 -4.36
N ALA A 62 -11.69 -8.44 -4.76
CA ALA A 62 -13.09 -8.80 -4.95
C ALA A 62 -13.44 -9.15 -6.41
N LEU A 63 -12.44 -9.17 -7.31
CA LEU A 63 -12.69 -9.50 -8.71
C LEU A 63 -12.88 -11.00 -8.89
N PRO A 64 -13.74 -11.44 -9.83
CA PRO A 64 -13.78 -12.84 -10.24
C PRO A 64 -12.45 -13.33 -10.80
N ASP A 65 -12.15 -14.62 -10.64
CA ASP A 65 -10.88 -15.24 -11.03
C ASP A 65 -10.35 -14.83 -12.42
N PRO A 66 -11.14 -14.87 -13.52
CA PRO A 66 -10.62 -14.49 -14.83
C PRO A 66 -10.15 -13.03 -14.90
N GLN A 67 -10.83 -12.13 -14.19
CA GLN A 67 -10.47 -10.70 -14.14
C GLN A 67 -9.25 -10.49 -13.24
N ALA A 68 -9.22 -11.11 -12.07
CA ALA A 68 -8.09 -11.07 -11.14
C ALA A 68 -6.80 -11.59 -11.79
N GLN A 69 -6.89 -12.69 -12.56
CA GLN A 69 -5.79 -13.24 -13.33
C GLN A 69 -5.29 -12.24 -14.39
N ALA A 70 -6.21 -11.68 -15.19
CA ALA A 70 -5.87 -10.75 -16.27
C ALA A 70 -5.19 -9.48 -15.73
N VAL A 71 -5.79 -8.81 -14.75
CA VAL A 71 -5.23 -7.57 -14.19
C VAL A 71 -3.88 -7.80 -13.50
N THR A 72 -3.68 -8.95 -12.86
CA THR A 72 -2.40 -9.30 -12.25
C THR A 72 -1.33 -9.55 -13.30
N SER A 73 -1.67 -10.28 -14.37
CA SER A 73 -0.77 -10.50 -15.52
C SER A 73 -0.36 -9.20 -16.19
N ASP A 74 -1.31 -8.30 -16.43
CA ASP A 74 -1.05 -6.98 -17.03
C ASP A 74 -0.14 -6.14 -16.14
N THR A 75 -0.35 -6.18 -14.82
CA THR A 75 0.44 -5.43 -13.85
C THR A 75 1.86 -5.96 -13.73
N VAL A 76 2.06 -7.29 -13.73
CA VAL A 76 3.40 -7.90 -13.80
C VAL A 76 4.10 -7.53 -15.10
N THR A 77 3.39 -7.54 -16.22
CA THR A 77 3.94 -7.13 -17.53
C THR A 77 4.37 -5.67 -17.53
N ALA A 78 3.58 -4.79 -16.91
CA ALA A 78 3.93 -3.38 -16.74
C ALA A 78 5.15 -3.19 -15.84
N ALA A 79 5.25 -3.95 -14.73
CA ALA A 79 6.42 -3.95 -13.84
C ALA A 79 7.69 -4.43 -14.55
N LEU A 80 7.62 -5.52 -15.34
CA LEU A 80 8.72 -5.99 -16.18
C LEU A 80 9.16 -4.90 -17.17
N SER A 81 8.20 -4.23 -17.81
CA SER A 81 8.46 -3.11 -18.73
C SER A 81 9.09 -1.90 -18.03
N ALA A 82 8.82 -1.72 -16.74
CA ALA A 82 9.45 -0.68 -15.91
C ALA A 82 10.87 -1.05 -15.45
N GLY A 83 11.31 -2.29 -15.68
CA GLY A 83 12.64 -2.79 -15.31
C GLY A 83 12.69 -3.54 -13.98
N ALA A 84 11.56 -4.05 -13.48
CA ALA A 84 11.53 -4.90 -12.29
C ALA A 84 12.26 -6.24 -12.55
N GLU A 85 13.17 -6.57 -11.64
CA GLU A 85 13.96 -7.81 -11.66
C GLU A 85 13.50 -8.79 -10.57
N ARG A 86 12.87 -8.27 -9.52
CA ARG A 86 12.29 -9.05 -8.41
C ARG A 86 10.82 -8.72 -8.26
N PHE A 87 10.06 -9.72 -7.84
CA PHE A 87 8.61 -9.61 -7.67
C PHE A 87 8.22 -10.10 -6.29
N TYR A 88 7.25 -9.42 -5.70
CA TYR A 88 6.55 -9.87 -4.51
C TYR A 88 5.06 -9.72 -4.76
N LEU A 89 4.34 -10.84 -4.76
CA LEU A 89 2.88 -10.84 -4.90
C LEU A 89 2.26 -10.76 -3.51
N LYS A 90 1.77 -9.58 -3.17
CA LYS A 90 1.16 -9.28 -1.88
C LYS A 90 -0.31 -9.69 -1.90
N ILE A 91 -0.65 -10.68 -1.06
CA ILE A 91 -2.01 -11.17 -0.83
C ILE A 91 -2.48 -10.84 0.60
N ASP A 92 -3.79 -10.94 0.85
CA ASP A 92 -4.36 -10.81 2.18
C ASP A 92 -3.79 -11.86 3.16
N SER A 93 -3.43 -11.45 4.39
CA SER A 93 -2.90 -12.38 5.42
C SER A 93 -3.93 -13.44 5.85
N THR A 94 -5.20 -13.18 5.55
CA THR A 94 -6.31 -14.09 5.76
C THR A 94 -6.89 -14.63 4.46
N ILE A 95 -6.09 -14.65 3.38
CA ILE A 95 -6.34 -15.31 2.09
C ILE A 95 -7.68 -14.99 1.42
N ARG A 96 -8.27 -13.83 1.70
CA ARG A 96 -9.44 -13.34 0.98
C ARG A 96 -9.10 -13.05 -0.48
N GLY A 97 -10.10 -13.25 -1.34
CA GLY A 97 -10.03 -12.93 -2.77
C GLY A 97 -9.43 -14.03 -3.64
N SER A 98 -9.27 -13.73 -4.92
CA SER A 98 -8.85 -14.68 -5.97
C SER A 98 -7.35 -14.99 -5.95
N VAL A 99 -6.81 -15.45 -4.83
CA VAL A 99 -5.37 -15.72 -4.61
C VAL A 99 -4.79 -16.64 -5.69
N SER A 100 -5.45 -17.76 -5.98
CA SER A 100 -4.97 -18.71 -7.01
C SER A 100 -4.91 -18.08 -8.40
N ALA A 101 -5.90 -17.25 -8.75
CA ALA A 101 -5.95 -16.58 -10.04
C ALA A 101 -4.87 -15.51 -10.19
N GLN A 102 -4.60 -14.75 -9.12
CA GLN A 102 -3.51 -13.77 -9.09
C GLN A 102 -2.14 -14.44 -9.27
N ILE A 103 -1.88 -15.55 -8.55
CA ILE A 103 -0.63 -16.34 -8.71
C ILE A 103 -0.51 -16.82 -10.15
N THR A 104 -1.60 -17.36 -10.72
CA THR A 104 -1.63 -17.84 -12.11
C THR A 104 -1.31 -16.72 -13.10
N GLY A 105 -1.91 -15.54 -12.93
CA GLY A 105 -1.67 -14.38 -13.78
C GLY A 105 -0.23 -13.88 -13.69
N ALA A 106 0.33 -13.84 -12.48
CA ALA A 106 1.70 -13.41 -12.27
C ALA A 106 2.71 -14.39 -12.91
N LEU A 107 2.54 -15.70 -12.70
CA LEU A 107 3.39 -16.71 -13.31
C LEU A 107 3.30 -16.70 -14.84
N ALA A 108 2.09 -16.54 -15.40
CA ALA A 108 1.90 -16.47 -16.86
C ALA A 108 2.63 -15.26 -17.49
N ALA A 109 2.61 -14.10 -16.83
CA ALA A 109 3.32 -12.92 -17.29
C ALA A 109 4.85 -13.08 -17.23
N LEU A 110 5.36 -13.67 -16.14
CA LEU A 110 6.80 -13.99 -16.00
C LEU A 110 7.26 -15.00 -17.07
N GLU A 111 6.48 -16.06 -17.28
CA GLU A 111 6.77 -17.10 -18.27
C GLU A 111 6.75 -16.53 -19.70
N SER A 112 5.80 -15.65 -20.01
CA SER A 112 5.73 -14.95 -21.30
C SER A 112 6.95 -14.06 -21.57
N ASN A 113 7.64 -13.63 -20.51
CA ASN A 113 8.92 -12.90 -20.58
C ASN A 113 10.15 -13.83 -20.47
N GLY A 114 9.97 -15.15 -20.57
CA GLY A 114 11.05 -16.14 -20.52
C GLY A 114 11.59 -16.44 -19.12
N THR A 115 10.84 -16.09 -18.06
CA THR A 115 11.19 -16.38 -16.66
C THR A 115 10.32 -17.52 -16.14
N ASP A 116 10.93 -18.70 -15.96
CA ASP A 116 10.27 -19.85 -15.33
C ASP A 116 10.43 -19.77 -13.80
N ALA A 117 9.46 -19.13 -13.14
CA ALA A 117 9.49 -18.87 -11.71
C ALA A 117 8.71 -19.90 -10.89
N LEU A 118 9.26 -20.27 -9.74
CA LEU A 118 8.58 -21.04 -8.70
C LEU A 118 7.80 -20.11 -7.77
N ALA A 119 6.48 -20.25 -7.69
CA ALA A 119 5.69 -19.51 -6.70
C ALA A 119 5.86 -20.12 -5.31
N VAL A 120 6.25 -19.31 -4.33
CA VAL A 120 6.45 -19.73 -2.94
C VAL A 120 5.50 -18.95 -2.04
N VAL A 121 4.47 -19.64 -1.55
CA VAL A 121 3.31 -19.06 -0.87
C VAL A 121 3.43 -19.23 0.64
N CYS A 122 3.46 -18.10 1.36
CA CYS A 122 3.40 -18.05 2.82
C CYS A 122 2.65 -16.77 3.26
N PRO A 123 1.34 -16.86 3.57
CA PRO A 123 0.54 -15.70 4.00
C PRO A 123 0.75 -15.33 5.48
N ALA A 124 1.53 -16.11 6.24
CA ALA A 124 1.69 -15.94 7.67
C ALA A 124 2.12 -14.51 8.05
N TYR A 125 1.59 -14.05 9.18
CA TYR A 125 1.94 -12.78 9.81
C TYR A 125 1.83 -12.95 11.34
N PRO A 126 2.84 -13.57 11.97
CA PRO A 126 2.80 -13.95 13.38
C PRO A 126 2.56 -12.78 14.34
N GLY A 127 3.17 -11.62 14.09
CA GLY A 127 2.89 -10.38 14.85
C GLY A 127 1.42 -9.92 14.82
N MET A 128 0.66 -10.39 13.84
CA MET A 128 -0.79 -10.17 13.72
C MET A 128 -1.61 -11.44 14.06
N GLY A 129 -0.99 -12.47 14.64
CA GLY A 129 -1.66 -13.71 15.01
C GLY A 129 -2.05 -14.59 13.82
N ARG A 130 -1.45 -14.40 12.63
CA ARG A 130 -1.66 -15.27 11.47
C ARG A 130 -0.51 -16.27 11.36
N GLN A 131 -0.82 -17.56 11.41
CA GLN A 131 0.16 -18.65 11.38
C GLN A 131 -0.26 -19.66 10.32
N LEU A 132 0.71 -20.16 9.55
CA LEU A 132 0.49 -21.26 8.62
C LEU A 132 1.18 -22.50 9.19
N GLN A 133 0.39 -23.52 9.52
CA GLN A 133 0.86 -24.76 10.12
C GLN A 133 0.19 -25.95 9.43
N ASP A 134 0.98 -26.91 8.97
CA ASP A 134 0.52 -28.08 8.23
C ASP A 134 -0.35 -27.67 7.03
N SER A 135 0.09 -26.62 6.30
CA SER A 135 -0.66 -25.93 5.24
C SER A 135 -2.00 -25.31 5.66
N THR A 136 -2.36 -25.33 6.94
CA THR A 136 -3.59 -24.76 7.49
C THR A 136 -3.34 -23.36 8.03
N LEU A 137 -4.08 -22.37 7.52
CA LEU A 137 -4.01 -21.00 8.00
C LEU A 137 -4.84 -20.84 9.27
N LEU A 138 -4.19 -20.39 10.34
CA LEU A 138 -4.76 -20.07 11.63
C LEU A 138 -4.77 -18.55 11.83
N VAL A 139 -5.86 -18.02 12.38
CA VAL A 139 -6.03 -16.65 12.86
C VAL A 139 -6.27 -16.74 14.37
N ASN A 140 -5.31 -16.26 15.16
CA ASN A 140 -5.31 -16.35 16.62
C ASN A 140 -5.55 -17.80 17.12
N GLY A 141 -4.93 -18.77 16.46
CA GLY A 141 -5.05 -20.20 16.78
C GLY A 141 -6.33 -20.88 16.24
N VAL A 142 -7.22 -20.15 15.56
CA VAL A 142 -8.45 -20.71 14.97
C VAL A 142 -8.28 -20.85 13.46
N PRO A 143 -8.62 -21.99 12.83
CA PRO A 143 -8.60 -22.13 11.38
C PRO A 143 -9.38 -21.00 10.71
N VAL A 144 -8.83 -20.37 9.68
CA VAL A 144 -9.40 -19.14 9.08
C VAL A 144 -10.86 -19.32 8.64
N ALA A 145 -11.21 -20.49 8.10
CA ALA A 145 -12.57 -20.80 7.67
C ALA A 145 -13.52 -21.14 8.84
N GLU A 146 -13.05 -21.15 10.09
CA GLU A 146 -13.88 -21.26 11.29
C GLU A 146 -14.07 -19.90 11.99
N THR A 147 -13.50 -18.83 11.42
CA THR A 147 -13.68 -17.46 11.90
C THR A 147 -14.84 -16.77 11.19
N SER A 148 -15.09 -15.50 11.53
CA SER A 148 -16.06 -14.65 10.82
C SER A 148 -15.74 -14.49 9.32
N LEU A 149 -14.50 -14.73 8.90
CA LEU A 149 -14.06 -14.58 7.50
C LEU A 149 -14.67 -15.61 6.55
N ARG A 150 -15.20 -16.74 7.06
CA ARG A 150 -16.04 -17.64 6.25
C ARG A 150 -17.24 -16.91 5.65
N ASN A 151 -17.78 -15.95 6.39
CA ASN A 151 -18.99 -15.20 6.02
C ASN A 151 -18.66 -13.77 5.59
N ASP A 152 -17.42 -13.49 5.16
CA ASP A 152 -17.06 -12.19 4.59
C ASP A 152 -18.02 -11.87 3.42
N PRO A 153 -18.70 -10.71 3.43
CA PRO A 153 -19.77 -10.43 2.47
C PRO A 153 -19.28 -10.23 1.03
N ALA A 154 -17.98 -9.97 0.84
CA ALA A 154 -17.38 -9.75 -0.47
C ALA A 154 -16.55 -10.95 -0.93
N THR A 155 -15.80 -11.57 -0.03
CA THR A 155 -14.75 -12.53 -0.32
C THR A 155 -14.68 -13.63 0.75
N PRO A 156 -15.70 -14.50 0.85
CA PRO A 156 -15.77 -15.54 1.86
C PRO A 156 -14.60 -16.53 1.74
N VAL A 157 -14.05 -16.95 2.88
CA VAL A 157 -12.94 -17.93 2.96
C VAL A 157 -13.49 -19.28 3.39
N GLU A 158 -13.69 -20.19 2.43
CA GLU A 158 -14.38 -21.47 2.65
C GLU A 158 -13.50 -22.58 3.25
N HIS A 159 -12.20 -22.49 2.99
CA HIS A 159 -11.20 -23.49 3.34
C HIS A 159 -10.06 -22.87 4.17
N SER A 160 -9.46 -23.67 5.05
CA SER A 160 -8.28 -23.25 5.82
C SER A 160 -6.97 -23.84 5.29
N ASP A 161 -7.04 -24.96 4.56
CA ASP A 161 -5.88 -25.59 3.92
C ASP A 161 -5.54 -24.89 2.60
N LEU A 162 -4.38 -24.23 2.54
CA LEU A 162 -3.88 -23.46 1.40
C LEU A 162 -3.85 -24.26 0.09
N ARG A 163 -3.72 -25.58 0.15
CA ARG A 163 -3.73 -26.45 -1.04
C ARG A 163 -5.13 -26.60 -1.65
N GLN A 164 -6.18 -26.39 -0.85
CA GLN A 164 -7.56 -26.34 -1.33
C GLN A 164 -7.90 -24.98 -1.92
N ILE A 165 -7.31 -23.91 -1.39
CA ILE A 165 -7.48 -22.53 -1.88
C ILE A 165 -6.68 -22.28 -3.17
N ILE A 166 -5.53 -22.95 -3.31
CA ILE A 166 -4.64 -22.83 -4.46
C ILE A 166 -4.50 -24.23 -5.11
N PRO A 167 -5.46 -24.62 -5.96
CA PRO A 167 -5.42 -25.92 -6.64
C PRO A 167 -4.09 -26.15 -7.35
N GLY A 168 -3.47 -27.30 -7.09
CA GLY A 168 -2.18 -27.69 -7.67
C GLY A 168 -0.96 -27.29 -6.84
N ALA A 169 -1.12 -26.46 -5.80
CA ALA A 169 -0.02 -26.15 -4.88
C ALA A 169 0.37 -27.38 -4.04
N GLN A 170 1.67 -27.56 -3.81
CA GLN A 170 2.21 -28.64 -2.97
C GLN A 170 2.77 -28.07 -1.67
N ALA A 171 2.60 -28.79 -0.56
CA ALA A 171 3.26 -28.42 0.70
C ALA A 171 4.76 -28.69 0.60
N LEU A 172 5.59 -27.71 0.94
CA LEU A 172 7.03 -27.93 1.09
C LEU A 172 7.28 -28.80 2.33
N GLN A 173 8.21 -29.75 2.23
CA GLN A 173 8.55 -30.68 3.32
C GLN A 173 10.05 -30.61 3.62
N PRO A 174 10.52 -29.53 4.29
CA PRO A 174 11.92 -29.44 4.69
C PRO A 174 12.21 -30.33 5.91
N ALA A 175 13.49 -30.64 6.15
CA ALA A 175 13.90 -31.43 7.32
C ALA A 175 13.64 -30.71 8.66
N ASP A 176 13.78 -29.39 8.65
CA ASP A 176 13.45 -28.44 9.72
C ASP A 176 13.16 -27.06 9.10
N ARG A 177 12.93 -26.03 9.93
CA ARG A 177 12.64 -24.67 9.46
C ARG A 177 13.89 -23.77 9.34
N SER A 178 15.09 -24.35 9.24
CA SER A 178 16.31 -23.60 8.92
C SER A 178 16.31 -23.11 7.48
N ALA A 179 17.02 -22.01 7.21
CA ALA A 179 17.18 -21.48 5.85
C ALA A 179 17.82 -22.52 4.92
N GLU A 180 18.81 -23.27 5.39
CA GLU A 180 19.51 -24.27 4.59
C GLU A 180 18.62 -25.47 4.24
N ALA A 181 17.77 -25.92 5.18
CA ALA A 181 16.82 -27.00 4.90
C ALA A 181 15.72 -26.57 3.93
N LEU A 182 15.22 -25.34 4.09
CA LEU A 182 14.25 -24.73 3.17
C LEU A 182 14.84 -24.58 1.77
N ALA A 183 16.04 -24.03 1.63
CA ALA A 183 16.70 -23.85 0.33
C ALA A 183 16.89 -25.20 -0.40
N ARG A 184 17.36 -26.24 0.29
CA ARG A 184 17.48 -27.60 -0.28
C ARG A 184 16.13 -28.14 -0.75
N ALA A 185 15.07 -27.94 0.02
CA ALA A 185 13.74 -28.40 -0.35
C ALA A 185 13.18 -27.62 -1.55
N LEU A 186 13.43 -26.31 -1.63
CA LEU A 186 13.07 -25.46 -2.77
C LEU A 186 13.79 -25.91 -4.05
N VAL A 187 15.09 -26.21 -3.99
CA VAL A 187 15.86 -26.74 -5.12
C VAL A 187 15.25 -28.05 -5.62
N ALA A 188 15.00 -29.00 -4.73
CA ALA A 188 14.42 -30.29 -5.10
C ALA A 188 13.03 -30.14 -5.74
N ALA A 189 12.21 -29.22 -5.23
CA ALA A 189 10.90 -28.91 -5.80
C ALA A 189 10.99 -28.25 -7.19
N TYR A 190 11.95 -27.35 -7.39
CA TYR A 190 12.21 -26.71 -8.67
C TYR A 190 12.68 -27.74 -9.72
N GLU A 191 13.62 -28.61 -9.37
CA GLU A 191 14.10 -29.70 -10.24
C GLU A 191 12.98 -30.71 -10.60
N ALA A 192 11.99 -30.86 -9.72
CA ALA A 192 10.79 -31.65 -9.96
C ALA A 192 9.74 -30.94 -10.82
N ASN A 193 10.02 -29.73 -11.33
CA ASN A 193 9.12 -28.88 -12.11
C ASN A 193 7.80 -28.55 -11.38
N LEU A 194 7.84 -28.41 -10.06
CA LEU A 194 6.70 -27.88 -9.32
C LEU A 194 6.55 -26.39 -9.60
N ARG A 195 5.30 -25.92 -9.68
CA ARG A 195 4.98 -24.53 -10.03
C ARG A 195 4.65 -23.66 -8.83
N THR A 196 4.02 -24.25 -7.81
CA THR A 196 3.57 -23.53 -6.62
C THR A 196 3.77 -24.36 -5.37
N LEU A 197 4.40 -23.76 -4.36
CA LEU A 197 4.66 -24.36 -3.06
C LEU A 197 3.99 -23.56 -1.95
N VAL A 198 3.45 -24.26 -0.97
CA VAL A 198 2.99 -23.70 0.30
C VAL A 198 4.07 -23.97 1.35
N VAL A 199 4.51 -22.94 2.05
CA VAL A 199 5.55 -23.03 3.09
C VAL A 199 5.00 -22.54 4.41
N ASP A 200 5.04 -23.41 5.42
CA ASP A 200 4.57 -23.10 6.77
C ASP A 200 5.48 -22.09 7.49
N ALA A 201 4.86 -21.25 8.33
CA ALA A 201 5.52 -20.34 9.25
C ALA A 201 4.59 -20.00 10.42
N VAL A 202 5.07 -20.13 11.65
CA VAL A 202 4.28 -19.84 12.87
C VAL A 202 4.86 -18.68 13.69
N GLU A 203 6.11 -18.30 13.44
CA GLU A 203 6.81 -17.19 14.10
C GLU A 203 7.69 -16.42 13.12
N ASP A 204 8.09 -15.19 13.48
CA ASP A 204 8.86 -14.32 12.59
C ASP A 204 10.26 -14.89 12.27
N ALA A 205 10.78 -15.81 13.09
CA ALA A 205 12.00 -16.55 12.78
C ALA A 205 11.83 -17.48 11.57
N ASP A 206 10.68 -18.13 11.43
CA ASP A 206 10.38 -18.98 10.26
C ASP A 206 10.35 -18.15 8.98
N LEU A 207 9.73 -16.95 9.04
CA LEU A 207 9.68 -16.02 7.91
C LEU A 207 11.07 -15.53 7.49
N ARG A 208 11.95 -15.25 8.45
CA ARG A 208 13.35 -14.89 8.17
C ARG A 208 14.13 -16.04 7.55
N SER A 209 13.96 -17.27 8.06
CA SER A 209 14.55 -18.47 7.44
C SER A 209 14.07 -18.66 6.00
N LEU A 210 12.77 -18.47 5.73
CA LEU A 210 12.20 -18.55 4.39
C LEU A 210 12.76 -17.46 3.46
N ALA A 211 12.84 -16.21 3.93
CA ALA A 211 13.42 -15.11 3.15
C ALA A 211 14.89 -15.37 2.80
N GLN A 212 15.69 -15.89 3.75
CA GLN A 212 17.08 -16.28 3.49
C GLN A 212 17.16 -17.43 2.48
N ALA A 213 16.33 -18.47 2.63
CA ALA A 213 16.27 -19.57 1.68
C ALA A 213 15.93 -19.11 0.25
N LEU A 214 15.02 -18.14 0.11
CA LEU A 214 14.66 -17.53 -1.17
C LEU A 214 15.80 -16.69 -1.77
N ALA A 215 16.67 -16.12 -0.94
CA ALA A 215 17.85 -15.38 -1.38
C ALA A 215 19.03 -16.30 -1.78
N ASP A 216 19.08 -17.50 -1.21
CA ASP A 216 20.17 -18.46 -1.42
C ASP A 216 19.98 -19.36 -2.67
N VAL A 217 18.78 -19.38 -3.26
CA VAL A 217 18.50 -20.18 -4.46
C VAL A 217 18.83 -19.42 -5.75
N ASP A 218 19.48 -20.12 -6.70
CA ASP A 218 19.94 -19.55 -7.97
C ASP A 218 18.93 -19.71 -9.14
N PHE A 219 17.63 -19.79 -8.84
CA PHE A 219 16.57 -19.86 -9.83
C PHE A 219 15.46 -18.84 -9.54
N PRO A 220 14.67 -18.42 -10.55
CA PRO A 220 13.63 -17.42 -10.36
C PRO A 220 12.56 -17.90 -9.38
N THR A 221 12.22 -17.07 -8.41
CA THR A 221 11.12 -17.30 -7.47
C THR A 221 10.12 -16.16 -7.55
N LEU A 222 8.85 -16.48 -7.29
CA LEU A 222 7.80 -15.51 -7.01
C LEU A 222 7.35 -15.71 -5.57
N PRO A 223 7.92 -14.98 -4.60
CA PRO A 223 7.39 -14.99 -3.25
C PRO A 223 5.99 -14.38 -3.21
N VAL A 224 5.06 -15.09 -2.59
CA VAL A 224 3.65 -14.73 -2.45
C VAL A 224 3.30 -14.76 -0.97
N GLY A 225 2.81 -13.65 -0.42
CA GLY A 225 2.50 -13.63 1.01
C GLY A 225 1.85 -12.35 1.49
N SER A 226 1.85 -12.16 2.80
CA SER A 226 1.37 -10.94 3.45
C SER A 226 2.53 -10.08 3.98
N ALA A 227 2.22 -8.94 4.62
CA ALA A 227 3.23 -8.01 5.11
C ALA A 227 4.28 -8.67 6.05
N GLY A 228 3.96 -9.79 6.71
CA GLY A 228 4.93 -10.58 7.46
C GLY A 228 6.11 -11.06 6.60
N LEU A 229 5.84 -11.79 5.51
CA LEU A 229 6.89 -12.24 4.59
C LEU A 229 7.60 -11.06 3.91
N ALA A 230 6.87 -9.99 3.61
CA ALA A 230 7.46 -8.79 3.03
C ALA A 230 8.54 -8.15 3.92
N ALA A 231 8.29 -8.09 5.23
CA ALA A 231 9.26 -7.56 6.19
C ALA A 231 10.56 -8.39 6.20
N ALA A 232 10.45 -9.72 6.22
CA ALA A 232 11.60 -10.62 6.16
C ALA A 232 12.36 -10.50 4.83
N LEU A 233 11.66 -10.37 3.70
CA LEU A 233 12.27 -10.14 2.39
C LEU A 233 12.98 -8.80 2.30
N ALA A 234 12.38 -7.72 2.83
CA ALA A 234 12.98 -6.39 2.83
C ALA A 234 14.29 -6.32 3.63
N GLU A 235 14.39 -7.09 4.72
CA GLU A 235 15.61 -7.24 5.53
C GLU A 235 16.70 -8.03 4.77
N THR A 236 16.29 -9.09 4.06
CA THR A 236 17.22 -10.06 3.46
C THR A 236 17.71 -9.63 2.08
N TRP A 237 16.85 -9.05 1.26
CA TRP A 237 17.20 -8.72 -0.12
C TRP A 237 18.26 -7.62 -0.18
N PRO A 238 19.31 -7.80 -1.02
CA PRO A 238 20.35 -6.79 -1.19
C PRO A 238 19.75 -5.47 -1.65
N HIS A 239 20.02 -4.40 -0.89
CA HIS A 239 19.58 -3.05 -1.21
C HIS A 239 20.61 -2.01 -0.76
N HIS A 240 20.65 -0.89 -1.47
CA HIS A 240 21.38 0.28 -1.02
C HIS A 240 20.45 1.14 -0.15
N GLN A 241 20.84 1.36 1.11
CA GLN A 241 20.10 2.23 2.01
C GLN A 241 20.10 3.66 1.51
N LEU A 242 18.96 4.34 1.58
CA LEU A 242 18.92 5.78 1.38
C LEU A 242 19.71 6.47 2.51
N THR A 243 20.93 6.95 2.18
CA THR A 243 21.81 7.68 3.12
C THR A 243 21.24 9.02 3.54
N GLU A 244 20.41 9.60 2.67
CA GLU A 244 19.54 10.73 2.97
C GLU A 244 18.19 10.35 2.35
N THR A 245 17.12 10.23 3.15
CA THR A 245 15.78 10.43 2.60
C THR A 245 15.86 11.81 1.95
N ALA A 246 15.86 11.90 0.62
CA ALA A 246 15.87 13.17 -0.10
C ALA A 246 14.88 14.07 0.62
N ALA A 247 15.42 15.02 1.39
CA ALA A 247 14.76 15.52 2.60
C ALA A 247 13.33 15.82 2.21
N ALA A 248 12.37 15.12 2.83
CA ALA A 248 10.97 15.50 2.71
C ALA A 248 10.96 16.97 3.03
N ARG A 249 10.82 17.79 1.99
CA ARG A 249 10.81 19.23 2.15
C ARG A 249 9.45 19.46 2.72
N ALA A 250 9.37 19.44 4.06
CA ALA A 250 8.28 20.08 4.76
C ALA A 250 8.04 21.38 4.00
N GLY A 251 6.84 21.54 3.44
CA GLY A 251 6.51 22.75 2.70
C GLY A 251 6.92 23.95 3.55
N THR A 252 7.28 25.07 2.92
CA THR A 252 7.67 26.28 3.69
C THR A 252 6.56 26.80 4.59
N GLY A 253 5.33 26.30 4.40
CA GLY A 253 4.19 26.50 5.28
C GLY A 253 4.34 25.84 6.65
N SER A 254 3.35 26.08 7.50
CA SER A 254 3.28 25.52 8.87
C SER A 254 1.95 24.83 9.15
N ARG A 255 1.02 24.87 8.20
CA ARG A 255 -0.36 24.44 8.37
C ARG A 255 -0.58 23.03 7.87
N LEU A 256 -1.67 22.41 8.34
CA LEU A 256 -2.13 21.11 7.86
C LEU A 256 -3.43 21.26 7.10
N LEU A 257 -3.54 20.61 5.94
CA LEU A 257 -4.79 20.48 5.19
C LEU A 257 -5.34 19.06 5.41
N LEU A 258 -6.56 18.92 5.89
CA LEU A 258 -7.23 17.62 5.97
C LEU A 258 -8.41 17.61 5.00
N GLN A 259 -8.28 16.84 3.92
CA GLN A 259 -9.40 16.55 3.04
C GLN A 259 -10.17 15.34 3.56
N VAL A 260 -11.44 15.53 3.91
CA VAL A 260 -12.33 14.44 4.34
C VAL A 260 -13.40 14.23 3.27
N SER A 261 -13.09 13.37 2.29
CA SER A 261 -14.01 13.08 1.18
C SER A 261 -14.98 11.94 1.49
N SER A 262 -14.68 11.12 2.49
CA SER A 262 -15.51 9.96 2.84
C SER A 262 -16.67 10.36 3.76
N LEU A 263 -17.89 10.02 3.35
CA LEU A 263 -19.10 10.12 4.18
C LEU A 263 -19.32 8.87 5.07
N ASN A 264 -18.29 8.04 5.23
CA ASN A 264 -18.37 6.94 6.20
C ASN A 264 -18.54 7.54 7.61
N PRO A 265 -19.46 7.01 8.45
CA PRO A 265 -19.68 7.52 9.80
C PRO A 265 -18.40 7.67 10.63
N VAL A 266 -17.44 6.77 10.48
CA VAL A 266 -16.14 6.82 11.16
C VAL A 266 -15.37 8.09 10.79
N SER A 267 -15.21 8.39 9.50
CA SER A 267 -14.53 9.60 9.04
C SER A 267 -15.26 10.88 9.44
N VAL A 268 -16.59 10.87 9.38
CA VAL A 268 -17.43 12.02 9.77
C VAL A 268 -17.25 12.32 11.25
N GLU A 269 -17.33 11.28 12.10
CA GLU A 269 -17.13 11.40 13.54
C GLU A 269 -15.71 11.86 13.88
N GLN A 270 -14.68 11.24 13.29
CA GLN A 270 -13.28 11.63 13.50
C GLN A 270 -13.02 13.10 13.13
N ALA A 271 -13.61 13.59 12.03
CA ALA A 271 -13.46 15.00 11.61
C ALA A 271 -14.14 15.95 12.60
N ALA A 272 -15.33 15.60 13.10
CA ALA A 272 -16.03 16.39 14.11
C ALA A 272 -15.29 16.41 15.46
N GLN A 273 -14.73 15.27 15.89
CA GLN A 273 -13.92 15.18 17.10
C GLN A 273 -12.64 16.02 16.98
N LEU A 274 -11.94 15.94 15.85
CA LEU A 274 -10.77 16.78 15.60
C LEU A 274 -11.12 18.28 15.65
N ASN A 275 -12.22 18.68 15.00
CA ASN A 275 -12.64 20.09 14.95
C ASN A 275 -13.08 20.66 16.31
N SER A 276 -13.48 19.80 17.24
CA SER A 276 -13.89 20.18 18.60
C SER A 276 -12.78 20.01 19.64
N HIS A 277 -11.59 19.58 19.23
CA HIS A 277 -10.48 19.30 20.13
C HIS A 277 -9.80 20.60 20.59
N GLU A 278 -9.96 20.97 21.87
CA GLU A 278 -9.44 22.23 22.43
C GLU A 278 -7.91 22.39 22.30
N GLY A 279 -7.15 21.29 22.22
CA GLY A 279 -5.70 21.31 22.09
C GLY A 279 -5.18 21.58 20.68
N LEU A 280 -6.04 21.61 19.66
CA LEU A 280 -5.66 21.74 18.25
C LEU A 280 -6.47 22.84 17.57
N ALA A 281 -5.78 23.90 17.14
CA ALA A 281 -6.39 24.96 16.33
C ALA A 281 -6.79 24.40 14.96
N THR A 282 -8.09 24.15 14.78
CA THR A 282 -8.66 23.55 13.57
C THR A 282 -9.88 24.36 13.12
N THR A 283 -10.16 24.35 11.82
CA THR A 283 -11.37 24.94 11.27
C THR A 283 -11.91 24.04 10.18
N LEU A 284 -13.15 23.60 10.35
CA LEU A 284 -13.87 22.78 9.39
C LEU A 284 -14.70 23.66 8.45
N ILE A 285 -14.51 23.44 7.15
CA ILE A 285 -15.28 24.05 6.07
C ILE A 285 -15.88 22.95 5.21
N GLU A 286 -17.18 23.09 4.91
CA GLU A 286 -17.89 22.26 3.96
C GLU A 286 -18.23 23.08 2.71
N PRO A 287 -17.61 22.81 1.55
CA PRO A 287 -18.01 23.46 0.31
C PRO A 287 -19.46 23.05 -0.04
N PRO A 288 -20.31 23.99 -0.49
CA PRO A 288 -21.68 23.67 -0.88
C PRO A 288 -21.74 22.58 -1.96
N ALA A 289 -22.71 21.67 -1.89
CA ALA A 289 -22.83 20.57 -2.85
C ALA A 289 -22.92 21.04 -4.32
N GLN A 290 -23.48 22.24 -4.56
CA GLN A 290 -23.65 22.82 -5.88
C GLN A 290 -22.31 23.19 -6.55
N VAL A 291 -21.28 23.49 -5.76
CA VAL A 291 -19.94 23.83 -6.28
C VAL A 291 -19.06 22.59 -6.46
N LEU A 292 -19.46 21.44 -5.90
CA LEU A 292 -18.73 20.17 -6.01
C LEU A 292 -19.23 19.31 -7.18
N THR A 293 -19.62 19.96 -8.27
CA THR A 293 -20.13 19.31 -9.49
C THR A 293 -19.05 19.18 -10.56
N THR A 294 -18.14 20.15 -10.65
CA THR A 294 -16.96 20.11 -11.52
C THR A 294 -15.76 20.75 -10.83
N ALA A 295 -14.55 20.50 -11.34
CA ALA A 295 -13.35 21.16 -10.84
C ALA A 295 -13.43 22.68 -11.00
N GLU A 296 -13.96 23.17 -12.13
CA GLU A 296 -14.07 24.60 -12.44
C GLU A 296 -14.99 25.33 -11.46
N ALA A 297 -16.14 24.75 -11.13
CA ALA A 297 -17.06 25.32 -10.15
C ALA A 297 -16.42 25.37 -8.74
N ALA A 298 -15.70 24.31 -8.38
CA ALA A 298 -14.99 24.20 -7.12
C ALA A 298 -13.86 25.24 -7.00
N PHE A 299 -13.11 25.46 -8.08
CA PHE A 299 -12.09 26.51 -8.17
C PHE A 299 -12.69 27.91 -8.07
N ALA A 300 -13.81 28.18 -8.75
CA ALA A 300 -14.49 29.47 -8.67
C ALA A 300 -14.94 29.79 -7.24
N TRP A 301 -15.54 28.81 -6.56
CA TRP A 301 -15.89 28.93 -5.14
C TRP A 301 -14.67 29.21 -4.27
N LEU A 302 -13.56 28.50 -4.50
CA LEU A 302 -12.34 28.66 -3.72
C LEU A 302 -11.76 30.09 -3.79
N GLN A 303 -11.90 30.78 -4.93
CA GLN A 303 -11.42 32.16 -5.09
C GLN A 303 -12.24 33.18 -4.29
N GLU A 304 -13.49 32.87 -3.97
CA GLU A 304 -14.40 33.75 -3.24
C GLU A 304 -14.55 33.35 -1.76
N ALA A 305 -14.15 32.13 -1.40
CA ALA A 305 -14.28 31.60 -0.05
C ALA A 305 -13.34 32.32 0.95
N GLU A 306 -13.88 32.73 2.09
CA GLU A 306 -13.09 33.21 3.22
C GLU A 306 -12.49 32.02 3.97
N LEU A 307 -11.21 31.75 3.71
CA LEU A 307 -10.49 30.67 4.37
C LEU A 307 -9.73 31.16 5.61
N PRO A 308 -9.64 30.36 6.68
CA PRO A 308 -8.81 30.69 7.83
C PRO A 308 -7.34 30.76 7.39
N THR A 309 -6.57 31.65 8.02
CA THR A 309 -5.12 31.82 7.77
C THR A 309 -4.25 31.13 8.82
N GLU A 310 -4.85 30.64 9.90
CA GLU A 310 -4.17 29.95 11.01
C GLU A 310 -4.75 28.54 11.23
N GLY A 311 -4.03 27.73 11.98
CA GLY A 311 -4.43 26.36 12.32
C GLY A 311 -4.52 25.41 11.12
N ALA A 312 -5.01 24.20 11.39
CA ALA A 312 -5.30 23.21 10.38
C ALA A 312 -6.67 23.46 9.73
N LEU A 313 -6.75 23.30 8.41
CA LEU A 313 -8.00 23.41 7.65
C LEU A 313 -8.55 22.01 7.37
N ILE A 314 -9.79 21.74 7.79
CA ILE A 314 -10.50 20.52 7.45
C ILE A 314 -11.49 20.84 6.33
N LEU A 315 -11.23 20.35 5.13
CA LEU A 315 -12.10 20.44 3.97
C LEU A 315 -12.95 19.16 3.88
N LYS A 316 -14.20 19.22 4.34
CA LYS A 316 -15.09 18.06 4.42
C LYS A 316 -16.11 18.08 3.28
N ALA A 317 -16.33 16.92 2.65
CA ALA A 317 -17.42 16.75 1.71
C ALA A 317 -18.79 16.95 2.40
N PRO A 318 -19.73 17.66 1.77
CA PRO A 318 -21.06 17.88 2.34
C PRO A 318 -21.80 16.55 2.49
N GLU A 319 -22.61 16.45 3.54
CA GLU A 319 -23.44 15.26 3.79
C GLU A 319 -24.65 15.16 2.86
N GLU A 320 -25.04 16.29 2.24
CA GLU A 320 -26.03 16.32 1.18
C GLU A 320 -25.58 15.42 0.03
N ARG A 321 -26.37 14.39 -0.25
CA ARG A 321 -26.07 13.43 -1.31
C ARG A 321 -26.28 14.10 -2.67
N THR A 322 -25.22 14.17 -3.44
CA THR A 322 -25.30 14.39 -4.89
C THR A 322 -25.47 13.04 -5.59
N ASP A 323 -25.98 13.06 -6.82
CA ASP A 323 -26.10 11.85 -7.64
C ASP A 323 -24.73 11.31 -8.12
N ASP A 324 -23.66 12.11 -8.00
CA ASP A 324 -22.31 11.77 -8.48
C ASP A 324 -21.25 11.99 -7.40
N ALA A 325 -20.98 10.95 -6.61
CA ALA A 325 -19.93 10.95 -5.59
C ALA A 325 -18.52 11.12 -6.19
N ARG A 326 -18.31 10.71 -7.44
CA ARG A 326 -17.02 10.83 -8.13
C ARG A 326 -16.75 12.27 -8.54
N ALA A 327 -17.77 12.99 -8.99
CA ALA A 327 -17.70 14.43 -9.22
C ALA A 327 -17.31 15.17 -7.95
N VAL A 328 -17.95 14.85 -6.81
CA VAL A 328 -17.63 15.44 -5.50
C VAL A 328 -16.17 15.16 -5.12
N ALA A 329 -15.72 13.91 -5.22
CA ALA A 329 -14.32 13.56 -4.94
C ALA A 329 -13.34 14.31 -5.85
N THR A 330 -13.66 14.45 -7.13
CA THR A 330 -12.84 15.16 -8.13
C THR A 330 -12.75 16.66 -7.82
N ALA A 331 -13.89 17.29 -7.54
CA ALA A 331 -13.99 18.71 -7.20
C ALA A 331 -13.27 19.02 -5.88
N LEU A 332 -13.48 18.21 -4.85
CA LEU A 332 -12.80 18.34 -3.56
C LEU A 332 -11.29 18.14 -3.71
N GLY A 333 -10.87 17.16 -4.52
CA GLY A 333 -9.48 16.92 -4.87
C GLY A 333 -8.84 18.12 -5.58
N ALA A 334 -9.56 18.76 -6.48
CA ALA A 334 -9.10 19.97 -7.17
C ALA A 334 -8.89 21.14 -6.19
N ILE A 335 -9.82 21.37 -5.26
CA ILE A 335 -9.67 22.37 -4.19
C ILE A 335 -8.41 22.06 -3.35
N SER A 336 -8.25 20.81 -2.91
CA SER A 336 -7.12 20.43 -2.07
C SER A 336 -5.77 20.60 -2.77
N ALA A 337 -5.69 20.23 -4.05
CA ALA A 337 -4.47 20.43 -4.84
C ALA A 337 -4.13 21.92 -5.00
N ALA A 338 -5.15 22.76 -5.23
CA ALA A 338 -5.00 24.21 -5.32
C ALA A 338 -4.47 24.82 -4.02
N LEU A 339 -5.04 24.39 -2.89
CA LEU A 339 -4.64 24.82 -1.55
C LEU A 339 -3.21 24.41 -1.23
N LEU A 340 -2.80 23.18 -1.55
CA LEU A 340 -1.42 22.75 -1.35
C LEU A 340 -0.43 23.58 -2.17
N ASN A 341 -0.81 23.97 -3.39
CA ASN A 341 0.01 24.79 -4.27
C ASN A 341 0.17 26.25 -3.82
N THR A 342 -0.55 26.71 -2.79
CA THR A 342 -0.29 28.04 -2.19
C THR A 342 1.01 28.09 -1.40
N GLY A 343 1.51 26.93 -0.96
CA GLY A 343 2.69 26.81 -0.10
C GLY A 343 2.43 27.08 1.38
N GLU A 344 1.18 27.35 1.79
CA GLU A 344 0.82 27.58 3.21
C GLU A 344 0.77 26.29 4.04
N PHE A 345 0.55 25.15 3.39
CA PHE A 345 0.35 23.85 4.03
C PHE A 345 1.62 23.01 3.97
N ALA A 346 2.19 22.72 5.14
CA ALA A 346 3.39 21.90 5.29
C ALA A 346 3.12 20.41 5.01
N ALA A 347 1.88 19.96 5.25
CA ALA A 347 1.45 18.59 4.99
C ALA A 347 -0.08 18.48 4.77
N ALA A 348 -0.51 17.33 4.23
CA ALA A 348 -1.92 17.02 4.03
C ALA A 348 -2.35 15.64 4.58
N GLY A 349 -3.54 15.56 5.15
CA GLY A 349 -4.27 14.32 5.39
C GLY A 349 -5.33 14.13 4.32
N LEU A 350 -5.30 13.00 3.60
CA LEU A 350 -6.29 12.67 2.57
C LEU A 350 -7.13 11.46 3.00
N ILE A 351 -8.36 11.71 3.44
CA ILE A 351 -9.24 10.75 4.10
C ILE A 351 -10.36 10.33 3.13
N GLY A 352 -10.34 9.04 2.76
CA GLY A 352 -11.18 8.45 1.72
C GLY A 352 -10.38 8.18 0.44
N GLY A 353 -10.56 7.00 -0.15
CA GLY A 353 -9.76 6.54 -1.30
C GLY A 353 -9.96 7.42 -2.55
N ASP A 354 -11.21 7.63 -2.96
CA ASP A 354 -11.51 8.38 -4.18
C ASP A 354 -11.04 9.82 -4.11
N GLY A 355 -11.27 10.50 -2.98
CA GLY A 355 -10.83 11.87 -2.78
C GLY A 355 -9.32 11.98 -2.68
N ALA A 356 -8.65 11.04 -1.99
CA ALA A 356 -7.19 11.03 -1.93
C ALA A 356 -6.58 10.89 -3.33
N LEU A 357 -7.07 9.94 -4.12
CA LEU A 357 -6.62 9.74 -5.48
C LEU A 357 -6.93 10.95 -6.39
N ALA A 358 -8.10 11.56 -6.22
CA ALA A 358 -8.47 12.77 -6.95
C ALA A 358 -7.53 13.95 -6.64
N ALA A 359 -7.22 14.19 -5.36
CA ALA A 359 -6.30 15.27 -4.96
C ALA A 359 -4.89 15.04 -5.53
N LEU A 360 -4.38 13.82 -5.43
CA LEU A 360 -3.05 13.48 -5.94
C LEU A 360 -2.99 13.61 -7.46
N ARG A 361 -4.00 13.12 -8.19
CA ARG A 361 -4.10 13.31 -9.64
C ARG A 361 -4.20 14.77 -10.05
N ALA A 362 -5.02 15.57 -9.35
CA ALA A 362 -5.15 17.00 -9.61
C ALA A 362 -3.83 17.76 -9.40
N SER A 363 -3.01 17.33 -8.43
CA SER A 363 -1.66 17.86 -8.24
C SER A 363 -0.63 17.39 -9.27
N GLY A 364 -1.01 16.48 -10.19
CA GLY A 364 -0.11 15.86 -11.16
C GLY A 364 0.84 14.81 -10.57
N CYS A 365 0.57 14.35 -9.34
CA CYS A 365 1.40 13.36 -8.65
C CYS A 365 1.09 11.95 -9.19
N THR A 366 2.13 11.22 -9.60
CA THR A 366 2.02 9.86 -10.13
C THR A 366 2.47 8.79 -9.13
N SER A 367 3.30 9.18 -8.16
CA SER A 367 3.80 8.27 -7.13
C SER A 367 4.10 8.97 -5.81
N LEU A 368 4.09 8.19 -4.74
CA LEU A 368 4.40 8.62 -3.37
C LEU A 368 5.62 7.88 -2.86
N GLN A 369 6.59 8.58 -2.29
CA GLN A 369 7.64 7.96 -1.50
C GLN A 369 7.09 7.60 -0.12
N VAL A 370 6.96 6.32 0.16
CA VAL A 370 6.49 5.86 1.48
C VAL A 370 7.62 6.04 2.49
N LEU A 371 7.31 6.67 3.62
CA LEU A 371 8.30 7.03 4.65
C LEU A 371 8.12 6.17 5.89
N ASP A 372 6.93 6.18 6.48
CA ASP A 372 6.59 5.41 7.67
C ASP A 372 5.05 5.33 7.79
N VAL A 373 4.55 5.13 9.00
CA VAL A 373 3.14 5.12 9.35
C VAL A 373 2.90 6.04 10.55
N LEU A 374 1.82 6.83 10.54
CA LEU A 374 1.43 7.65 11.70
C LEU A 374 0.72 6.80 12.75
N GLU A 375 -0.22 5.99 12.29
CA GLU A 375 -0.99 5.01 13.03
C GLU A 375 -1.32 3.89 12.04
N GLU A 376 -1.56 2.65 12.51
CA GLU A 376 -1.97 1.55 11.62
C GLU A 376 -3.04 2.02 10.59
N GLY A 377 -2.89 1.64 9.32
CA GLY A 377 -3.78 2.10 8.23
C GLY A 377 -3.63 3.57 7.81
N MET A 378 -2.66 4.32 8.36
CA MET A 378 -2.32 5.70 7.99
C MET A 378 -0.87 5.86 7.54
N PRO A 379 -0.51 5.43 6.32
CA PRO A 379 0.84 5.58 5.82
C PRO A 379 1.20 7.06 5.66
N LEU A 380 2.41 7.41 6.09
CA LEU A 380 3.05 8.69 5.86
C LEU A 380 3.93 8.58 4.61
N ALA A 381 3.75 9.51 3.68
CA ALA A 381 4.48 9.54 2.43
C ALA A 381 4.84 10.96 2.02
N ALA A 382 5.72 11.10 1.03
CA ALA A 382 5.98 12.35 0.34
C ALA A 382 5.63 12.21 -1.14
N THR A 383 5.04 13.24 -1.75
CA THR A 383 4.89 13.29 -3.20
C THR A 383 6.27 13.29 -3.88
N VAL A 384 6.36 12.62 -5.02
CA VAL A 384 7.64 12.48 -5.75
C VAL A 384 7.77 13.50 -6.88
N ASP A 385 6.63 13.84 -7.46
CA ASP A 385 6.46 14.64 -8.66
C ASP A 385 5.18 15.49 -8.54
N GLY A 386 4.74 16.06 -9.67
CA GLY A 386 3.61 16.98 -9.71
C GLY A 386 3.99 18.41 -9.31
N GLN A 387 2.99 19.17 -8.89
CA GLN A 387 3.12 20.60 -8.57
C GLN A 387 3.88 20.84 -7.26
N ASN A 388 3.77 19.93 -6.30
CA ASN A 388 4.39 20.06 -4.98
C ASN A 388 5.27 18.84 -4.63
N PRO A 389 6.40 18.58 -5.31
CA PRO A 389 7.28 17.46 -4.95
C PRO A 389 7.85 17.61 -3.53
N GLY A 390 7.85 16.52 -2.76
CA GLY A 390 8.29 16.49 -1.36
C GLY A 390 7.19 16.83 -0.34
N GLN A 391 5.98 17.17 -0.80
CA GLN A 391 4.82 17.42 0.06
C GLN A 391 4.53 16.20 0.92
N LEU A 392 4.61 16.36 2.24
CA LEU A 392 4.21 15.32 3.18
C LEU A 392 2.71 15.11 3.11
N ILE A 393 2.31 13.85 3.00
CA ILE A 393 0.92 13.43 3.03
C ILE A 393 0.75 12.20 3.90
N PHE A 394 -0.39 12.08 4.55
CA PHE A 394 -0.89 10.80 5.04
C PHE A 394 -2.25 10.50 4.43
N THR A 395 -2.55 9.22 4.25
CA THR A 395 -3.85 8.78 3.72
C THR A 395 -4.56 7.90 4.74
N LYS A 396 -5.89 7.82 4.66
CA LYS A 396 -6.68 6.91 5.50
C LYS A 396 -7.91 6.44 4.73
N ALA A 397 -8.21 5.15 4.77
CA ALA A 397 -9.49 4.65 4.28
C ALA A 397 -10.66 5.20 5.12
N GLY A 398 -11.82 5.41 4.50
CA GLY A 398 -12.96 6.06 5.15
C GLY A 398 -13.42 5.38 6.45
N GLY A 399 -13.56 4.05 6.44
CA GLY A 399 -14.02 3.28 7.59
C GLY A 399 -12.94 2.88 8.59
N PHE A 400 -11.71 3.38 8.48
CA PHE A 400 -10.58 2.93 9.29
C PHE A 400 -10.27 3.84 10.49
N GLY A 401 -9.71 3.26 11.54
CA GLY A 401 -9.18 3.94 12.72
C GLY A 401 -10.15 4.00 13.89
N SER A 402 -9.62 4.35 15.05
CA SER A 402 -10.38 4.69 16.26
C SER A 402 -11.02 6.09 16.13
N PRO A 403 -11.95 6.47 17.01
CA PRO A 403 -12.50 7.82 17.03
C PRO A 403 -11.42 8.91 17.16
N ALA A 404 -10.32 8.64 17.87
CA ALA A 404 -9.23 9.58 18.10
C ALA A 404 -8.17 9.63 16.98
N SER A 405 -8.23 8.76 15.96
CA SER A 405 -7.11 8.59 15.03
C SER A 405 -6.75 9.85 14.23
N LEU A 406 -7.72 10.72 13.88
CA LEU A 406 -7.38 11.99 13.20
C LEU A 406 -6.72 13.00 14.13
N ILE A 407 -7.03 12.98 15.43
CA ILE A 407 -6.34 13.79 16.45
C ILE A 407 -4.89 13.33 16.54
N HIS A 408 -4.67 12.03 16.75
CA HIS A 408 -3.31 11.47 16.83
C HIS A 408 -2.50 11.71 15.55
N ALA A 409 -3.13 11.60 14.38
CA ALA A 409 -2.47 11.88 13.11
C ALA A 409 -2.00 13.33 13.02
N VAL A 410 -2.85 14.30 13.40
CA VAL A 410 -2.49 15.73 13.41
C VAL A 410 -1.36 16.02 14.41
N GLU A 411 -1.45 15.48 15.62
CA GLU A 411 -0.39 15.61 16.64
C GLU A 411 0.95 15.02 16.17
N SER A 412 0.90 13.82 15.59
CA SER A 412 2.07 13.14 15.03
C SER A 412 2.67 13.95 13.89
N MET A 413 1.84 14.52 13.01
CA MET A 413 2.31 15.39 11.93
C MET A 413 2.98 16.65 12.44
N HIS A 414 2.44 17.31 13.47
CA HIS A 414 3.13 18.44 14.11
C HIS A 414 4.50 18.01 14.67
N HIS A 415 4.61 16.84 15.28
CA HIS A 415 5.90 16.31 15.74
C HIS A 415 6.88 16.04 14.59
N VAL A 416 6.43 15.44 13.48
CA VAL A 416 7.24 15.20 12.29
C VAL A 416 7.79 16.52 11.74
N LEU A 417 6.91 17.52 11.56
CA LEU A 417 7.27 18.83 11.01
C LEU A 417 8.25 19.60 11.91
N ASN A 418 8.08 19.52 13.24
CA ASN A 418 8.98 20.15 14.21
C ASN A 418 10.37 19.50 14.27
N ARG A 419 10.49 18.21 13.94
CA ARG A 419 11.80 17.53 13.86
C ARG A 419 12.56 17.84 12.58
N SER A 420 11.85 18.12 11.47
CA SER A 420 12.49 18.49 10.20
C SER A 420 13.07 19.90 10.17
N THR A 421 12.74 20.75 11.16
CA THR A 421 13.18 22.15 11.26
C THR A 421 14.29 22.39 12.29
N ALA A 422 14.65 21.36 13.07
CA ALA A 422 15.72 21.36 14.07
C ALA A 422 16.95 20.63 13.53
#